data_AF-A0A6H1LKE6-F1
#
_entry.id   AF-A0A6H1LKE6-F1
#
_cell.length_a   1.000
_cell.length_b   1.000
_cell.length_c   1.000
_cell.angle_alpha   90.00
_cell.angle_beta   90.00
_cell.angle_gamma   90.00
#
_symmetry.space_group_name_H-M   'P 1'
#
loop_
_entity.id
_entity.type
_entity.pdbx_description
1 polymer ?
#
loop_
_entity_poly.entity_id
_entity_poly.type
_entity_poly.pdbx_seq_one_letter_code
_entity_poly.pdbx_strand_id
1 'polypeptide(L)'
;MTEDSWERARRILAAAGLPPDRLARCRPLDGGTYNTVEELLLTDGTRHVLKVPPPQTAPGMRHERELLVSEVEFYRSAATVDVPAPRVVAAGGRHLLMTACPGQAWDGALTDGEQAALRGELGGLVARLHQVAGPGFGYPSGALGPLAPDWRTAFTTMYDAVLDDARRYRAWLPRPVDEVAYTAKAAYDALEEVTTPRLVHFDLWPGNILVDRPEGTPRIGGLIDGERMFWGDPLADFVSLALLGDIEDDRAFLTGYRKAGGRADFDTAARRRLALYRSYLYLIMLIETVPRAVGDDDAVWTRKVVAPQLVAALDDIGRHGAGGSKG
;
A
#
# COMPACT_ATOMS: atom_id res chain seq x y z
N MET A 1 -27.64 -10.58 -6.28
CA MET A 1 -26.69 -10.78 -7.39
C MET A 1 -27.34 -10.20 -8.63
N THR A 2 -26.74 -9.19 -9.24
CA THR A 2 -27.24 -8.68 -10.52
C THR A 2 -26.84 -9.66 -11.63
N GLU A 3 -27.72 -9.89 -12.58
CA GLU A 3 -27.46 -10.74 -13.76
C GLU A 3 -26.19 -10.29 -14.51
N ASP A 4 -25.87 -8.99 -14.43
CA ASP A 4 -24.68 -8.37 -15.00
C ASP A 4 -23.34 -8.82 -14.36
N SER A 5 -23.28 -9.02 -13.04
CA SER A 5 -22.06 -9.48 -12.35
C SER A 5 -21.67 -10.91 -12.75
N TRP A 6 -22.67 -11.81 -12.81
CA TRP A 6 -22.45 -13.20 -13.19
C TRP A 6 -21.97 -13.34 -14.63
N GLU A 7 -22.62 -12.64 -15.56
CA GLU A 7 -22.27 -12.71 -16.98
C GLU A 7 -20.92 -12.03 -17.26
N ARG A 8 -20.59 -10.95 -16.55
CA ARG A 8 -19.24 -10.36 -16.59
C ARG A 8 -18.18 -11.35 -16.11
N ALA A 9 -18.38 -12.01 -14.97
CA ALA A 9 -17.45 -12.99 -14.45
C ALA A 9 -17.20 -14.13 -15.44
N ARG A 10 -18.26 -14.68 -16.05
CA ARG A 10 -18.16 -15.72 -17.10
C ARG A 10 -17.36 -15.24 -18.30
N ARG A 11 -17.62 -14.04 -18.83
CA ARG A 11 -16.86 -13.48 -19.96
C ARG A 11 -15.38 -13.34 -19.64
N ILE A 12 -15.04 -12.87 -18.44
CA ILE A 12 -13.65 -12.69 -18.01
C ILE A 12 -12.95 -14.05 -17.84
N LEU A 13 -13.61 -15.05 -17.25
CA LEU A 13 -13.07 -16.41 -17.17
C LEU A 13 -12.77 -16.96 -18.57
N ALA A 14 -13.72 -16.84 -19.50
CA ALA A 14 -13.53 -17.30 -20.88
C ALA A 14 -12.35 -16.59 -21.57
N ALA A 15 -12.24 -15.27 -21.41
CA ALA A 15 -11.12 -14.49 -21.95
C ALA A 15 -9.77 -14.87 -21.33
N ALA A 16 -9.76 -15.32 -20.07
CA ALA A 16 -8.60 -15.85 -19.37
C ALA A 16 -8.27 -17.32 -19.72
N GLY A 17 -9.00 -17.94 -20.64
CA GLY A 17 -8.84 -19.36 -20.99
C GLY A 17 -9.35 -20.33 -19.93
N LEU A 18 -10.17 -19.85 -18.98
CA LEU A 18 -10.82 -20.66 -17.97
C LEU A 18 -12.26 -21.00 -18.39
N PRO A 19 -12.73 -22.23 -18.13
CA PRO A 19 -14.08 -22.67 -18.50
C PRO A 19 -15.16 -21.92 -17.71
N PRO A 20 -15.96 -21.04 -18.37
CA PRO A 20 -16.91 -20.17 -17.67
C PRO A 20 -18.13 -20.93 -17.10
N ASP A 21 -18.42 -22.11 -17.63
CA ASP A 21 -19.44 -23.05 -17.14
C ASP A 21 -19.09 -23.65 -15.78
N ARG A 22 -17.82 -23.58 -15.37
CA ARG A 22 -17.38 -24.00 -14.03
C ARG A 22 -17.61 -22.95 -12.96
N LEU A 23 -18.08 -21.75 -13.29
CA LEU A 23 -18.43 -20.75 -12.27
C LEU A 23 -19.61 -21.26 -11.44
N ALA A 24 -19.36 -21.58 -10.16
CA ALA A 24 -20.35 -22.10 -9.22
C ALA A 24 -20.94 -20.98 -8.35
N ARG A 25 -20.14 -19.98 -7.98
CA ARG A 25 -20.59 -18.83 -7.19
C ARG A 25 -19.81 -17.58 -7.56
N CYS A 26 -20.50 -16.45 -7.61
CA CYS A 26 -19.92 -15.11 -7.65
C CYS A 26 -20.48 -14.34 -6.45
N ARG A 27 -19.62 -13.70 -5.64
CA ARG A 27 -20.07 -12.85 -4.53
C ARG A 27 -19.18 -11.62 -4.38
N PRO A 28 -19.72 -10.47 -3.95
CA PRO A 28 -18.89 -9.36 -3.54
C PRO A 28 -18.02 -9.77 -2.34
N LEU A 29 -16.80 -9.23 -2.29
CA LEU A 29 -15.97 -9.21 -1.10
C LEU A 29 -16.07 -7.81 -0.50
N ASP A 30 -16.42 -7.76 0.79
CA ASP A 30 -16.42 -6.52 1.56
C ASP A 30 -14.97 -6.09 1.86
N GLY A 31 -14.74 -4.78 2.02
CA GLY A 31 -13.44 -4.22 2.40
C GLY A 31 -12.68 -3.48 1.29
N GLY A 32 -13.10 -3.60 0.02
CA GLY A 32 -12.57 -2.75 -1.05
C GLY A 32 -13.17 -1.34 -0.97
N THR A 33 -12.36 -0.34 -0.61
CA THR A 33 -12.84 1.06 -0.50
C THR A 33 -12.89 1.79 -1.85
N TYR A 34 -12.25 1.23 -2.89
CA TYR A 34 -12.11 1.87 -4.20
C TYR A 34 -12.58 0.98 -5.37
N ASN A 35 -12.11 -0.27 -5.42
CA ASN A 35 -12.45 -1.22 -6.48
C ASN A 35 -13.68 -2.08 -6.12
N THR A 36 -14.47 -2.46 -7.12
CA THR A 36 -15.41 -3.58 -6.94
C THR A 36 -14.59 -4.86 -6.91
N VAL A 37 -14.68 -5.60 -5.79
CA VAL A 37 -13.97 -6.86 -5.58
C VAL A 37 -14.98 -7.99 -5.48
N GLU A 38 -14.82 -9.02 -6.31
CA GLU A 38 -15.71 -10.18 -6.37
C GLU A 38 -14.90 -11.47 -6.22
N GLU A 39 -15.38 -12.39 -5.39
CA GLU A 39 -14.87 -13.76 -5.34
C GLU A 39 -15.63 -14.62 -6.35
N LEU A 40 -14.87 -15.34 -7.17
CA LEU A 40 -15.36 -16.36 -8.09
C LEU A 40 -14.96 -17.74 -7.55
N LEU A 41 -15.94 -18.57 -7.22
CA LEU A 41 -15.75 -19.96 -6.83
C LEU A 41 -16.07 -20.86 -8.02
N LEU A 42 -15.12 -21.72 -8.39
CA LEU A 42 -15.31 -22.72 -9.43
C LEU A 42 -15.83 -24.05 -8.85
N THR A 43 -16.36 -24.91 -9.71
CA THR A 43 -16.93 -26.23 -9.33
C THR A 43 -15.93 -27.21 -8.73
N ASP A 44 -14.61 -27.04 -8.91
CA ASP A 44 -13.57 -27.81 -8.20
C ASP A 44 -13.14 -27.19 -6.86
N GLY A 45 -13.77 -26.10 -6.43
CA GLY A 45 -13.38 -25.38 -5.22
C GLY A 45 -12.28 -24.34 -5.42
N THR A 46 -11.75 -24.17 -6.65
CA THR A 46 -10.78 -23.10 -6.94
C THR A 46 -11.43 -21.73 -6.71
N ARG A 47 -10.71 -20.85 -6.03
CA ARG A 47 -11.15 -19.47 -5.75
C ARG A 47 -10.30 -18.47 -6.52
N HIS A 48 -10.97 -17.59 -7.25
CA HIS A 48 -10.37 -16.41 -7.87
C HIS A 48 -10.95 -15.14 -7.28
N VAL A 49 -10.18 -14.07 -7.37
CA VAL A 49 -10.63 -12.72 -7.05
C VAL A 49 -10.62 -11.90 -8.34
N LEU A 50 -11.74 -11.26 -8.62
CA LEU A 50 -11.92 -10.32 -9.73
C LEU A 50 -11.98 -8.91 -9.15
N LYS A 51 -11.06 -8.05 -9.56
CA LYS A 51 -11.09 -6.62 -9.28
C LYS A 51 -11.47 -5.84 -10.54
N VAL A 52 -12.40 -4.91 -10.37
CA VAL A 52 -12.81 -3.95 -11.41
C VAL A 52 -12.70 -2.54 -10.81
N PRO A 53 -11.93 -1.63 -11.42
CA PRO A 53 -11.77 -0.29 -10.91
C PRO A 53 -13.02 0.54 -11.15
N PRO A 54 -13.23 1.61 -10.36
CA PRO A 54 -14.37 2.50 -10.54
C PRO A 54 -14.33 3.16 -11.94
N PRO A 55 -15.45 3.71 -12.45
CA PRO A 55 -15.45 4.45 -13.72
C PRO A 55 -14.38 5.54 -13.75
N GLN A 56 -13.78 5.84 -14.91
CA GLN A 56 -12.73 6.88 -15.01
C GLN A 56 -13.21 8.28 -14.61
N THR A 57 -14.53 8.50 -14.62
CA THR A 57 -15.18 9.74 -14.18
C THR A 57 -15.33 9.83 -12.66
N ALA A 58 -15.07 8.75 -11.93
CA ALA A 58 -15.13 8.76 -10.47
C ALA A 58 -14.08 9.73 -9.90
N PRO A 59 -14.45 10.58 -8.92
CA PRO A 59 -13.48 11.36 -8.18
C PRO A 59 -12.43 10.45 -7.53
N GLY A 60 -11.19 10.90 -7.50
CA GLY A 60 -10.07 10.17 -6.92
C GLY A 60 -8.83 11.05 -6.83
N MET A 61 -7.82 10.56 -6.13
CA MET A 61 -6.52 11.21 -6.04
C MET A 61 -5.77 11.06 -7.38
N ARG A 62 -4.87 11.99 -7.70
CA ARG A 62 -4.10 11.99 -8.95
C ARG A 62 -3.26 10.72 -9.13
N HIS A 63 -2.68 10.23 -8.04
CA HIS A 63 -1.86 9.02 -8.05
C HIS A 63 -2.69 7.72 -8.18
N GLU A 64 -4.00 7.77 -7.96
CA GLU A 64 -4.91 6.61 -8.03
C GLU A 64 -5.40 6.29 -9.45
N ARG A 65 -4.75 6.85 -10.47
CA ARG A 65 -5.05 6.52 -11.86
C ARG A 65 -4.36 5.21 -12.23
N GLU A 66 -5.12 4.32 -12.87
CA GLU A 66 -4.62 3.01 -13.35
C GLU A 66 -3.98 2.15 -12.23
N LEU A 67 -4.55 2.18 -11.02
CA LEU A 67 -4.08 1.43 -9.83
C LEU A 67 -3.83 -0.07 -10.08
N LEU A 68 -4.65 -0.72 -10.92
CA LEU A 68 -4.47 -2.14 -11.25
C LEU A 68 -3.15 -2.42 -11.98
N VAL A 69 -2.53 -1.43 -12.62
CA VAL A 69 -1.18 -1.57 -13.19
C VAL A 69 -0.15 -1.80 -12.09
N SER A 70 -0.20 -1.00 -11.02
CA SER A 70 0.67 -1.16 -9.85
C SER A 70 0.45 -2.49 -9.15
N GLU A 71 -0.81 -2.90 -8.98
CA GLU A 71 -1.14 -4.16 -8.34
C GLU A 71 -0.66 -5.39 -9.14
N VAL A 72 -0.82 -5.37 -10.46
CA VAL A 72 -0.28 -6.42 -11.35
C VAL A 72 1.25 -6.47 -11.26
N GLU A 73 1.90 -5.32 -11.29
CA GLU A 73 3.36 -5.23 -11.20
C GLU A 73 3.87 -5.72 -9.84
N PHE A 74 3.15 -5.41 -8.76
CA PHE A 74 3.45 -5.91 -7.42
C PHE A 74 3.40 -7.43 -7.37
N TYR A 75 2.31 -8.05 -7.82
CA TYR A 75 2.14 -9.51 -7.79
C TYR A 75 3.15 -10.24 -8.65
N ARG A 76 3.48 -9.71 -9.84
CA ARG A 76 4.54 -10.29 -10.68
C ARG A 76 5.90 -10.21 -10.01
N SER A 77 6.22 -9.07 -9.39
CA SER A 77 7.51 -8.84 -8.72
C SER A 77 7.64 -9.69 -7.45
N ALA A 78 6.61 -9.77 -6.62
CA ALA A 78 6.57 -10.59 -5.41
C ALA A 78 6.79 -12.08 -5.73
N ALA A 79 6.26 -12.56 -6.87
CA ALA A 79 6.45 -13.93 -7.32
C ALA A 79 7.92 -14.27 -7.66
N THR A 80 8.74 -13.30 -8.10
CA THR A 80 10.16 -13.54 -8.41
C THR A 80 11.02 -13.80 -7.17
N VAL A 81 10.49 -13.52 -5.99
CA VAL A 81 11.15 -13.68 -4.69
C VAL A 81 10.30 -14.52 -3.74
N ASP A 82 9.44 -15.40 -4.27
CA ASP A 82 8.52 -16.30 -3.56
C ASP A 82 7.87 -15.68 -2.29
N VAL A 83 7.43 -14.44 -2.38
CA VAL A 83 6.62 -13.83 -1.34
C VAL A 83 5.15 -14.22 -1.58
N PRO A 84 4.43 -14.76 -0.58
CA PRO A 84 3.02 -15.11 -0.74
C PRO A 84 2.20 -13.89 -1.11
N ALA A 85 1.63 -13.89 -2.31
CA ALA A 85 0.73 -12.88 -2.83
C ALA A 85 -0.17 -13.52 -3.90
N PRO A 86 -1.29 -12.89 -4.27
CA PRO A 86 -2.10 -13.33 -5.40
C PRO A 86 -1.26 -13.49 -6.67
N ARG A 87 -1.55 -14.52 -7.47
CA ARG A 87 -0.98 -14.69 -8.81
C ARG A 87 -1.94 -14.12 -9.84
N VAL A 88 -1.41 -13.31 -10.75
CA VAL A 88 -2.16 -12.76 -11.87
C VAL A 88 -2.57 -13.88 -12.81
N VAL A 89 -3.87 -14.05 -13.01
CA VAL A 89 -4.46 -15.01 -13.96
C VAL A 89 -4.71 -14.32 -15.30
N ALA A 90 -5.33 -13.13 -15.25
CA ALA A 90 -5.53 -12.28 -16.42
C ALA A 90 -5.57 -10.81 -15.99
N ALA A 91 -5.04 -9.93 -16.85
CA ALA A 91 -5.08 -8.48 -16.65
C ALA A 91 -5.26 -7.79 -18.00
N GLY A 92 -6.08 -6.74 -18.03
CA GLY A 92 -6.41 -5.99 -19.24
C GLY A 92 -7.86 -5.53 -19.23
N GLY A 93 -8.28 -4.68 -20.17
CA GLY A 93 -9.68 -4.27 -20.30
C GLY A 93 -10.32 -3.73 -19.00
N ARG A 94 -9.54 -3.02 -18.18
CA ARG A 94 -9.93 -2.48 -16.87
C ARG A 94 -10.43 -3.54 -15.87
N HIS A 95 -9.79 -4.71 -15.84
CA HIS A 95 -10.00 -5.68 -14.77
C HIS A 95 -8.71 -6.45 -14.46
N LEU A 96 -8.68 -7.03 -13.26
CA LEU A 96 -7.65 -7.95 -12.81
C LEU A 96 -8.32 -9.20 -12.25
N LEU A 97 -8.04 -10.35 -12.87
CA LEU A 97 -8.37 -11.66 -12.35
C LEU A 97 -7.13 -12.28 -11.72
N MET A 98 -7.22 -12.70 -10.47
CA MET A 98 -6.11 -13.26 -9.70
C MET A 98 -6.53 -14.48 -8.88
N THR A 99 -5.58 -15.26 -8.38
CA THR A 99 -5.85 -16.34 -7.42
C THR A 99 -6.20 -15.77 -6.05
N ALA A 100 -7.10 -16.41 -5.31
CA ALA A 100 -7.28 -16.11 -3.90
C ALA A 100 -6.10 -16.65 -3.07
N CYS A 101 -5.63 -15.87 -2.10
CA CYS A 101 -4.68 -16.34 -1.09
C CYS A 101 -5.42 -17.04 0.06
N PRO A 102 -4.79 -18.01 0.74
CA PRO A 102 -5.35 -18.65 1.92
C PRO A 102 -5.38 -17.69 3.12
N GLY A 103 -6.22 -18.02 4.10
CA GLY A 103 -6.36 -17.24 5.33
C GLY A 103 -7.42 -16.14 5.28
N GLN A 104 -7.44 -15.34 6.34
CA GLN A 104 -8.32 -14.18 6.53
C GLN A 104 -7.47 -12.96 6.90
N ALA A 105 -8.02 -11.75 6.74
CA ALA A 105 -7.36 -10.54 7.20
C ALA A 105 -6.95 -10.66 8.68
N TRP A 106 -5.81 -10.10 9.03
CA TRP A 106 -5.24 -10.22 10.37
C TRP A 106 -6.13 -9.48 11.39
N ASP A 107 -7.00 -10.23 12.09
CA ASP A 107 -8.09 -9.72 12.93
C ASP A 107 -7.78 -9.65 14.43
N GLY A 108 -6.53 -9.95 14.83
CA GLY A 108 -6.05 -9.79 16.19
C GLY A 108 -6.42 -10.92 17.16
N ALA A 109 -7.10 -11.98 16.71
CA ALA A 109 -7.42 -13.15 17.53
C ALA A 109 -6.21 -14.11 17.71
N LEU A 110 -5.07 -13.58 18.14
CA LEU A 110 -3.80 -14.30 18.28
C LEU A 110 -3.25 -14.12 19.70
N THR A 111 -2.55 -15.13 20.19
CA THR A 111 -1.72 -14.98 21.40
C THR A 111 -0.52 -14.07 21.12
N ASP A 112 0.05 -13.47 22.16
CA ASP A 112 1.26 -12.63 22.03
C ASP A 112 2.41 -13.35 21.31
N GLY A 113 2.57 -14.65 21.57
CA GLY A 113 3.57 -15.50 20.93
C GLY A 113 3.34 -15.69 19.44
N GLU A 114 2.09 -15.95 19.03
CA GLU A 114 1.72 -16.07 17.62
C GLU A 114 1.87 -14.73 16.89
N GLN A 115 1.48 -13.62 17.53
CA GLN A 115 1.65 -12.28 16.97
C GLN A 115 3.12 -11.95 16.74
N ALA A 116 3.99 -12.20 17.73
CA ALA A 116 5.43 -12.00 17.58
C ALA A 116 6.03 -12.88 16.48
N ALA A 117 5.63 -14.15 16.38
CA ALA A 117 6.09 -15.06 15.34
C ALA A 117 5.68 -14.57 13.94
N LEU A 118 4.41 -14.19 13.74
CA LEU A 118 3.91 -13.67 12.48
C LEU A 118 4.57 -12.34 12.09
N ARG A 119 4.81 -11.43 13.05
CA ARG A 119 5.54 -10.18 12.76
C ARG A 119 6.97 -10.47 12.32
N GLY A 120 7.64 -11.45 12.93
CA GLY A 120 8.95 -11.93 12.47
C GLY A 120 8.92 -12.53 11.06
N GLU A 121 7.93 -13.39 10.75
CA GLU A 121 7.72 -13.92 9.39
C GLU A 121 7.50 -12.81 8.37
N LEU A 122 6.60 -11.86 8.69
CA LEU A 122 6.30 -10.70 7.86
C LEU A 122 7.55 -9.85 7.59
N GLY A 123 8.38 -9.61 8.61
CA GLY A 123 9.67 -8.94 8.44
C GLY A 123 10.55 -9.64 7.42
N GLY A 124 10.64 -10.97 7.48
CA GLY A 124 11.37 -11.76 6.50
C GLY A 124 10.82 -11.63 5.08
N LEU A 125 9.50 -11.65 4.92
CA LEU A 125 8.83 -11.51 3.61
C LEU A 125 9.03 -10.10 3.02
N VAL A 126 8.88 -9.05 3.81
CA VAL A 126 9.07 -7.66 3.37
C VAL A 126 10.53 -7.41 2.97
N ALA A 127 11.49 -7.98 3.69
CA ALA A 127 12.91 -7.92 3.29
C ALA A 127 13.15 -8.55 1.91
N ARG A 128 12.47 -9.65 1.58
CA ARG A 128 12.55 -10.28 0.25
C ARG A 128 11.92 -9.42 -0.83
N LEU A 129 10.78 -8.79 -0.58
CA LEU A 129 10.20 -7.80 -1.51
C LEU A 129 11.22 -6.70 -1.83
N HIS A 130 11.86 -6.15 -0.80
CA HIS A 130 12.85 -5.08 -0.94
C HIS A 130 14.15 -5.49 -1.66
N GLN A 131 14.34 -6.78 -2.00
CA GLN A 131 15.44 -7.23 -2.86
C GLN A 131 15.14 -7.03 -4.35
N VAL A 132 13.87 -6.91 -4.75
CA VAL A 132 13.48 -6.66 -6.15
C VAL A 132 13.79 -5.21 -6.51
N ALA A 133 14.55 -5.01 -7.59
CA ALA A 133 14.88 -3.69 -8.11
C ALA A 133 14.00 -3.33 -9.31
N GLY A 134 13.53 -2.09 -9.34
CA GLY A 134 12.71 -1.54 -10.42
C GLY A 134 13.53 -0.87 -11.52
N PRO A 135 12.90 -0.52 -12.65
CA PRO A 135 13.57 0.15 -13.77
C PRO A 135 13.75 1.68 -13.55
N GLY A 136 13.13 2.25 -12.53
CA GLY A 136 13.19 3.67 -12.17
C GLY A 136 12.30 3.95 -10.96
N PHE A 137 12.28 5.18 -10.45
CA PHE A 137 11.55 5.55 -9.23
C PHE A 137 10.13 6.09 -9.51
N GLY A 138 9.17 5.76 -8.63
CA GLY A 138 7.80 6.26 -8.67
C GLY A 138 6.75 5.19 -9.01
N TYR A 139 5.54 5.64 -9.35
CA TYR A 139 4.40 4.77 -9.64
C TYR A 139 4.51 4.13 -11.04
N PRO A 140 4.49 2.80 -11.16
CA PRO A 140 4.55 2.12 -12.46
C PRO A 140 3.30 2.37 -13.33
N SER A 141 2.19 2.80 -12.72
CA SER A 141 0.97 3.20 -13.45
C SER A 141 1.17 4.41 -14.38
N GLY A 142 2.24 5.19 -14.19
CA GLY A 142 2.48 6.42 -14.93
C GLY A 142 1.54 7.57 -14.56
N ALA A 143 0.74 7.42 -13.49
CA ALA A 143 -0.27 8.39 -13.06
C ALA A 143 0.29 9.80 -12.84
N LEU A 144 1.55 9.89 -12.42
CA LEU A 144 2.27 11.14 -12.15
C LEU A 144 3.40 11.41 -13.17
N GLY A 145 3.38 10.75 -14.32
CA GLY A 145 4.45 10.82 -15.32
C GLY A 145 5.33 9.58 -15.36
N PRO A 146 6.39 9.58 -16.20
CA PRO A 146 7.32 8.45 -16.29
C PRO A 146 8.10 8.25 -14.99
N LEU A 147 8.63 7.04 -14.81
CA LEU A 147 9.54 6.76 -13.69
C LEU A 147 10.76 7.70 -13.73
N ALA A 148 11.11 8.25 -12.57
CA ALA A 148 12.19 9.21 -12.41
C ALA A 148 13.55 8.49 -12.26
N PRO A 149 14.67 9.15 -12.62
CA PRO A 149 16.00 8.59 -12.45
C PRO A 149 16.48 8.60 -10.99
N ASP A 150 15.87 9.41 -10.12
CA ASP A 150 16.25 9.56 -8.71
C ASP A 150 15.03 9.61 -7.79
N TRP A 151 15.23 9.19 -6.54
CA TRP A 151 14.15 9.08 -5.56
C TRP A 151 13.60 10.44 -5.11
N ARG A 152 14.48 11.46 -5.00
CA ARG A 152 14.07 12.80 -4.59
C ARG A 152 13.04 13.35 -5.57
N THR A 153 13.33 13.34 -6.86
CA THR A 153 12.43 13.78 -7.93
C THR A 153 11.09 13.02 -7.91
N ALA A 154 11.14 11.70 -7.81
CA ALA A 154 9.92 10.88 -7.74
C ALA A 154 9.06 11.24 -6.52
N PHE A 155 9.66 11.23 -5.33
CA PHE A 155 8.92 11.45 -4.09
C PHE A 155 8.38 12.88 -3.98
N THR A 156 9.14 13.90 -4.39
CA THR A 156 8.60 15.28 -4.39
C THR A 156 7.42 15.41 -5.35
N THR A 157 7.47 14.75 -6.52
CA THR A 157 6.33 14.71 -7.45
C THR A 157 5.11 14.04 -6.84
N MET A 158 5.29 12.93 -6.12
CA MET A 158 4.22 12.23 -5.39
C MET A 158 3.62 13.12 -4.30
N TYR A 159 4.47 13.77 -3.50
CA TYR A 159 4.07 14.63 -2.40
C TYR A 159 3.30 15.86 -2.91
N ASP A 160 3.83 16.54 -3.92
CA ASP A 160 3.20 17.72 -4.53
C ASP A 160 1.84 17.37 -5.15
N ALA A 161 1.70 16.19 -5.78
CA ALA A 161 0.43 15.74 -6.31
C ALA A 161 -0.64 15.57 -5.22
N VAL A 162 -0.28 15.07 -4.04
CA VAL A 162 -1.20 14.96 -2.90
C VAL A 162 -1.56 16.33 -2.33
N LEU A 163 -0.60 17.27 -2.24
CA LEU A 163 -0.90 18.64 -1.82
C LEU A 163 -1.80 19.37 -2.82
N ASP A 164 -1.61 19.15 -4.12
CA ASP A 164 -2.47 19.69 -5.17
C ASP A 164 -3.89 19.13 -5.09
N ASP A 165 -4.05 17.86 -4.70
CA ASP A 165 -5.37 17.29 -4.41
C ASP A 165 -5.99 17.88 -3.15
N ALA A 166 -5.20 18.16 -2.11
CA ALA A 166 -5.68 18.89 -0.93
C ALA A 166 -6.28 20.25 -1.33
N ARG A 167 -5.58 21.00 -2.20
CA ARG A 167 -6.07 22.29 -2.73
C ARG A 167 -7.31 22.12 -3.61
N ARG A 168 -7.28 21.15 -4.54
CA ARG A 168 -8.36 20.86 -5.48
C ARG A 168 -9.67 20.52 -4.77
N TYR A 169 -9.60 19.63 -3.78
CA TYR A 169 -10.76 19.17 -3.03
C TYR A 169 -11.10 20.05 -1.83
N ARG A 170 -10.27 21.07 -1.54
CA ARG A 170 -10.37 21.90 -0.33
C ARG A 170 -10.44 21.04 0.94
N ALA A 171 -9.64 19.98 0.97
CA ALA A 171 -9.61 19.04 2.08
C ALA A 171 -9.19 19.76 3.37
N TRP A 172 -9.83 19.39 4.48
CA TRP A 172 -9.42 19.89 5.78
C TRP A 172 -8.09 19.25 6.17
N LEU A 173 -7.14 20.07 6.64
CA LEU A 173 -5.86 19.64 7.19
C LEU A 173 -5.61 20.33 8.55
N PRO A 174 -4.86 19.70 9.46
CA PRO A 174 -4.52 20.30 10.76
C PRO A 174 -3.55 21.49 10.67
N ARG A 175 -2.91 21.68 9.51
CA ARG A 175 -2.06 22.83 9.17
C ARG A 175 -2.38 23.31 7.75
N PRO A 176 -2.19 24.59 7.42
CA PRO A 176 -2.33 25.08 6.05
C PRO A 176 -1.45 24.30 5.07
N VAL A 177 -1.98 24.00 3.87
CA VAL A 177 -1.27 23.20 2.84
C VAL A 177 0.12 23.76 2.55
N ASP A 178 0.27 25.09 2.49
CA ASP A 178 1.55 25.73 2.18
C ASP A 178 2.56 25.62 3.34
N GLU A 179 2.09 25.56 4.59
CA GLU A 179 2.96 25.29 5.75
C GLU A 179 3.46 23.84 5.70
N VAL A 180 2.57 22.88 5.41
CA VAL A 180 2.94 21.47 5.22
C VAL A 180 3.99 21.32 4.13
N ALA A 181 3.79 21.96 2.97
CA ALA A 181 4.73 21.96 1.86
C ALA A 181 6.10 22.53 2.26
N TYR A 182 6.11 23.67 2.95
CA TYR A 182 7.33 24.31 3.43
C TYR A 182 8.11 23.41 4.40
N THR A 183 7.42 22.81 5.38
CA THR A 183 8.04 21.89 6.33
C THR A 183 8.61 20.65 5.64
N ALA A 184 7.85 19.99 4.76
CA ALA A 184 8.31 18.80 4.05
C ALA A 184 9.59 19.06 3.25
N LYS A 185 9.66 20.21 2.57
CA LYS A 185 10.83 20.62 1.78
C LYS A 185 12.13 20.64 2.59
N ALA A 186 12.06 20.94 3.89
CA ALA A 186 13.21 20.97 4.77
C ALA A 186 13.84 19.59 5.04
N ALA A 187 13.22 18.48 4.62
CA ALA A 187 13.76 17.12 4.74
C ALA A 187 14.12 16.46 3.39
N TYR A 188 13.90 17.11 2.25
CA TYR A 188 14.06 16.47 0.94
C TYR A 188 15.51 16.07 0.62
N ASP A 189 16.53 16.64 1.25
CA ASP A 189 17.94 16.22 1.12
C ASP A 189 18.18 14.81 1.65
N ALA A 190 17.42 14.37 2.65
CA ALA A 190 17.54 13.01 3.16
C ALA A 190 17.15 11.94 2.12
N LEU A 191 16.38 12.31 1.07
CA LEU A 191 15.95 11.40 0.01
C LEU A 191 17.10 11.00 -0.94
N GLU A 192 18.18 11.79 -0.99
CA GLU A 192 19.31 11.56 -1.91
C GLU A 192 20.13 10.30 -1.59
N GLU A 193 20.04 9.79 -0.35
CA GLU A 193 20.69 8.53 0.03
C GLU A 193 20.09 7.29 -0.67
N VAL A 194 18.87 7.42 -1.21
CA VAL A 194 18.16 6.31 -1.85
C VAL A 194 18.56 6.24 -3.32
N THR A 195 19.40 5.27 -3.64
CA THR A 195 19.99 5.12 -4.98
C THR A 195 19.46 3.94 -5.77
N THR A 196 18.68 3.04 -5.16
CA THR A 196 18.08 1.90 -5.85
C THR A 196 16.55 1.90 -5.69
N PRO A 197 15.78 1.91 -6.79
CA PRO A 197 14.33 1.76 -6.73
C PRO A 197 13.97 0.33 -6.32
N ARG A 198 13.39 0.15 -5.13
CA ARG A 198 12.95 -1.16 -4.63
C ARG A 198 11.44 -1.29 -4.68
N LEU A 199 10.97 -2.54 -4.73
CA LEU A 199 9.54 -2.84 -4.68
C LEU A 199 8.97 -2.48 -3.31
N VAL A 200 8.16 -1.42 -3.22
CA VAL A 200 7.51 -0.98 -1.97
C VAL A 200 6.02 -1.18 -2.11
N HIS A 201 5.36 -1.88 -1.19
CA HIS A 201 3.91 -2.10 -1.24
C HIS A 201 3.11 -0.85 -0.85
N PHE A 202 3.56 -0.15 0.19
CA PHE A 202 3.01 1.07 0.76
C PHE A 202 1.58 0.96 1.31
N ASP A 203 1.11 -0.25 1.64
CA ASP A 203 -0.22 -0.46 2.25
C ASP A 203 -0.33 -1.76 3.07
N LEU A 204 0.73 -2.11 3.81
CA LEU A 204 0.82 -3.35 4.60
C LEU A 204 0.30 -3.18 6.04
N TRP A 205 -0.96 -2.75 6.17
CA TRP A 205 -1.69 -2.78 7.43
C TRP A 205 -2.40 -4.14 7.63
N PRO A 206 -2.88 -4.50 8.85
CA PRO A 206 -3.46 -5.81 9.13
C PRO A 206 -4.57 -6.27 8.17
N GLY A 207 -5.36 -5.35 7.59
CA GLY A 207 -6.40 -5.67 6.62
C GLY A 207 -5.89 -6.27 5.30
N ASN A 208 -4.66 -5.93 4.91
CA ASN A 208 -4.03 -6.37 3.67
C ASN A 208 -3.04 -7.53 3.86
N ILE A 209 -2.99 -8.09 5.07
CA ILE A 209 -2.15 -9.23 5.41
C ILE A 209 -3.07 -10.39 5.80
N LEU A 210 -3.09 -11.43 4.98
CA LEU A 210 -3.87 -12.62 5.28
C LEU A 210 -3.07 -13.56 6.20
N VAL A 211 -3.71 -14.06 7.24
CA VAL A 211 -3.20 -15.07 8.15
C VAL A 211 -3.93 -16.38 7.89
N ASP A 212 -3.17 -17.40 7.51
CA ASP A 212 -3.64 -18.77 7.34
C ASP A 212 -3.27 -19.61 8.58
N ARG A 213 -4.07 -20.63 8.88
CA ARG A 213 -3.86 -21.52 10.04
C ARG A 213 -3.89 -23.00 9.66
N PRO A 214 -2.97 -23.47 8.80
CA PRO A 214 -2.87 -24.89 8.52
C PRO A 214 -2.53 -25.64 9.81
N GLU A 215 -3.29 -26.69 10.11
CA GLU A 215 -3.06 -27.56 11.28
C GLU A 215 -3.02 -26.78 12.62
N GLY A 216 -3.67 -25.61 12.67
CA GLY A 216 -3.74 -24.76 13.85
C GLY A 216 -2.56 -23.81 14.07
N THR A 217 -1.52 -23.83 13.22
CA THR A 217 -0.36 -22.93 13.36
C THR A 217 -0.52 -21.71 12.44
N PRO A 218 -0.54 -20.48 12.97
CA PRO A 218 -0.70 -19.29 12.14
C PRO A 218 0.57 -18.99 11.32
N ARG A 219 0.37 -18.61 10.05
CA ARG A 219 1.40 -18.16 9.11
C ARG A 219 0.85 -17.10 8.17
N ILE A 220 1.74 -16.36 7.49
CA ILE A 220 1.31 -15.42 6.45
C ILE A 220 0.78 -16.18 5.22
N GLY A 221 -0.51 -16.01 4.94
CA GLY A 221 -1.22 -16.60 3.81
C GLY A 221 -1.07 -15.79 2.52
N GLY A 222 -0.92 -14.46 2.63
CA GLY A 222 -0.70 -13.60 1.48
C GLY A 222 -0.64 -12.11 1.84
N LEU A 223 0.19 -11.37 1.11
CA LEU A 223 0.18 -9.90 1.06
C LEU A 223 -0.66 -9.49 -0.14
N ILE A 224 -1.76 -8.77 0.11
CA ILE A 224 -2.76 -8.43 -0.91
C ILE A 224 -2.87 -6.90 -1.06
N ASP A 225 -3.50 -6.48 -2.14
CA ASP A 225 -3.82 -5.08 -2.41
C ASP A 225 -2.60 -4.18 -2.65
N GLY A 226 -1.71 -4.62 -3.55
CA GLY A 226 -0.53 -3.87 -3.99
C GLY A 226 -0.84 -2.65 -4.87
N GLU A 227 -2.01 -2.04 -4.77
CA GLU A 227 -2.41 -0.93 -5.64
C GLU A 227 -1.61 0.36 -5.38
N ARG A 228 -1.17 0.56 -4.14
CA ARG A 228 -0.31 1.69 -3.74
C ARG A 228 1.17 1.46 -4.00
N MET A 229 1.52 0.33 -4.62
CA MET A 229 2.91 -0.03 -4.88
C MET A 229 3.60 1.05 -5.72
N PHE A 230 4.84 1.36 -5.35
CA PHE A 230 5.76 2.12 -6.17
C PHE A 230 7.18 1.55 -6.09
N TRP A 231 8.01 1.97 -7.04
CA TRP A 231 9.44 1.72 -7.02
C TRP A 231 10.14 2.84 -6.22
N GLY A 232 10.67 2.53 -5.03
CA GLY A 232 11.10 3.57 -4.10
C GLY A 232 12.03 3.10 -2.98
N ASP A 233 12.05 3.89 -1.91
CA ASP A 233 12.79 3.57 -0.69
C ASP A 233 12.08 2.46 0.11
N PRO A 234 12.74 1.31 0.39
CA PRO A 234 12.26 0.28 1.31
C PRO A 234 11.68 0.79 2.64
N LEU A 235 12.23 1.89 3.16
CA LEU A 235 11.83 2.46 4.43
C LEU A 235 10.39 3.02 4.41
N ALA A 236 9.84 3.28 3.22
CA ALA A 236 8.46 3.75 3.09
C ALA A 236 7.43 2.67 3.45
N ASP A 237 7.72 1.37 3.31
CA ASP A 237 6.77 0.32 3.72
C ASP A 237 6.53 0.32 5.24
N PHE A 238 7.52 0.75 6.01
CA PHE A 238 7.49 0.72 7.47
C PHE A 238 6.38 1.58 8.05
N VAL A 239 5.95 2.64 7.34
CA VAL A 239 4.89 3.53 7.83
C VAL A 239 3.50 2.90 7.75
N SER A 240 3.27 2.00 6.80
CA SER A 240 2.02 1.24 6.70
C SER A 240 2.02 0.02 7.63
N LEU A 241 3.19 -0.60 7.82
CA LEU A 241 3.41 -1.72 8.75
C LEU A 241 3.26 -1.33 10.23
N ALA A 242 3.48 -0.06 10.55
CA ALA A 242 3.28 0.55 11.86
C ALA A 242 2.27 1.70 11.77
N LEU A 243 1.18 1.51 11.01
CA LEU A 243 0.12 2.50 10.83
C LEU A 243 -0.35 3.04 12.20
N LEU A 244 -0.26 4.36 12.38
CA LEU A 244 -0.59 5.08 13.62
C LEU A 244 0.32 4.75 14.83
N GLY A 245 1.40 4.01 14.63
CA GLY A 245 2.40 3.65 15.64
C GLY A 245 3.83 3.99 15.21
N ASP A 246 4.81 3.39 15.90
CA ASP A 246 6.24 3.50 15.58
C ASP A 246 6.80 2.12 15.25
N ILE A 247 7.42 2.00 14.08
CA ILE A 247 8.05 0.75 13.64
C ILE A 247 9.28 0.40 14.50
N GLU A 248 9.92 1.38 15.15
CA GLU A 248 11.07 1.14 16.03
C GLU A 248 10.70 0.26 17.24
N ASP A 249 9.43 0.27 17.65
CA ASP A 249 8.91 -0.55 18.77
C ASP A 249 8.66 -2.01 18.37
N ASP A 250 8.57 -2.33 17.08
CA ASP A 250 8.29 -3.69 16.61
C ASP A 250 9.57 -4.54 16.49
N ARG A 251 10.05 -5.01 17.65
CA ARG A 251 11.26 -5.83 17.73
C ARG A 251 11.17 -7.13 16.94
N ALA A 252 10.00 -7.75 16.87
CA ALA A 252 9.82 -9.03 16.19
C ALA A 252 9.96 -8.87 14.68
N PHE A 253 9.24 -7.90 14.10
CA PHE A 253 9.35 -7.55 12.68
C PHE A 253 10.78 -7.15 12.32
N LEU A 254 11.39 -6.22 13.07
CA LEU A 254 12.74 -5.74 12.77
C LEU A 254 13.79 -6.85 12.86
N THR A 255 13.61 -7.81 13.77
CA THR A 255 14.50 -8.98 13.86
C THR A 255 14.35 -9.88 12.63
N GLY A 256 13.11 -10.18 12.21
CA GLY A 256 12.85 -10.97 11.01
C GLY A 256 13.39 -10.30 9.74
N TYR A 257 13.14 -9.00 9.60
CA TYR A 257 13.59 -8.17 8.48
C TYR A 257 15.12 -8.16 8.36
N ARG A 258 15.84 -7.93 9.46
CA ARG A 258 17.32 -7.96 9.47
C ARG A 258 17.88 -9.35 9.18
N LYS A 259 17.29 -10.42 9.74
CA LYS A 259 17.72 -11.80 9.49
C LYS A 259 17.63 -12.17 8.00
N ALA A 260 16.66 -11.62 7.28
CA ALA A 260 16.48 -11.81 5.85
C ALA A 260 17.31 -10.84 4.97
N GLY A 261 18.23 -10.07 5.57
CA GLY A 261 19.14 -9.17 4.86
C GLY A 261 18.63 -7.73 4.67
N GLY A 262 17.46 -7.40 5.23
CA GLY A 262 16.92 -6.05 5.23
C GLY A 262 17.73 -5.10 6.14
N ARG A 263 17.91 -3.85 5.71
CA ARG A 263 18.56 -2.79 6.50
C ARG A 263 17.53 -1.93 7.21
N ALA A 264 17.60 -1.87 8.53
CA ALA A 264 16.70 -1.10 9.39
C ALA A 264 17.52 -0.35 10.45
N ASP A 265 18.40 0.50 9.94
CA ASP A 265 19.24 1.41 10.72
C ASP A 265 18.50 2.77 10.76
N PHE A 266 18.11 3.20 11.95
CA PHE A 266 17.36 4.44 12.15
C PHE A 266 18.34 5.56 12.51
N ASP A 267 19.16 6.01 11.56
CA ASP A 267 19.97 7.21 11.73
C ASP A 267 19.13 8.49 11.52
N THR A 268 19.76 9.67 11.59
CA THR A 268 19.06 10.95 11.41
C THR A 268 18.44 11.08 10.03
N ALA A 269 19.10 10.61 8.96
CA ALA A 269 18.57 10.72 7.61
C ALA A 269 17.39 9.76 7.39
N ALA A 270 17.49 8.53 7.88
CA ALA A 270 16.40 7.55 7.88
C ALA A 270 15.17 8.05 8.64
N ARG A 271 15.35 8.67 9.82
CA ARG A 271 14.21 9.26 10.57
C ARG A 271 13.56 10.42 9.84
N ARG A 272 14.33 11.26 9.13
CA ARG A 272 13.78 12.33 8.27
C ARG A 272 12.97 11.76 7.11
N ARG A 273 13.46 10.68 6.46
CA ARG A 273 12.72 9.95 5.43
C ARG A 273 11.44 9.31 5.96
N LEU A 274 11.49 8.63 7.11
CA LEU A 274 10.29 8.09 7.78
C LEU A 274 9.26 9.17 8.08
N ALA A 275 9.69 10.34 8.57
CA ALA A 275 8.79 11.44 8.84
C ALA A 275 8.13 11.99 7.56
N LEU A 276 8.88 12.08 6.45
CA LEU A 276 8.33 12.39 5.14
C LEU A 276 7.27 11.36 4.71
N TYR A 277 7.59 10.06 4.79
CA TYR A 277 6.68 8.98 4.38
C TYR A 277 5.42 8.90 5.26
N ARG A 278 5.56 9.10 6.57
CA ARG A 278 4.42 9.22 7.50
C ARG A 278 3.54 10.39 7.11
N SER A 279 4.13 11.57 6.88
CA SER A 279 3.36 12.75 6.47
C SER A 279 2.64 12.52 5.13
N TYR A 280 3.29 11.86 4.16
CA TYR A 280 2.69 11.50 2.88
C TYR A 280 1.48 10.57 3.05
N LEU A 281 1.63 9.46 3.80
CA LEU A 281 0.55 8.52 4.09
C LEU A 281 -0.64 9.21 4.79
N TYR A 282 -0.36 10.02 5.82
CA TYR A 282 -1.43 10.69 6.58
C TYR A 282 -2.11 11.82 5.80
N LEU A 283 -1.39 12.49 4.89
CA LEU A 283 -2.03 13.39 3.93
C LEU A 283 -3.00 12.62 3.03
N ILE A 284 -2.58 11.48 2.45
CA ILE A 284 -3.47 10.65 1.63
C ILE A 284 -4.73 10.28 2.42
N MET A 285 -4.58 9.72 3.62
CA MET A 285 -5.70 9.30 4.47
C MET A 285 -6.68 10.43 4.81
N LEU A 286 -6.19 11.66 5.05
CA LEU A 286 -7.05 12.81 5.33
C LEU A 286 -7.75 13.32 4.08
N ILE A 287 -7.00 13.46 2.98
CA ILE A 287 -7.50 14.10 1.76
C ILE A 287 -8.47 13.19 1.04
N GLU A 288 -8.21 11.88 1.04
CA GLU A 288 -9.02 10.91 0.32
C GLU A 288 -10.46 10.78 0.81
N THR A 289 -10.71 11.15 2.06
CA THR A 289 -12.07 11.20 2.62
C THR A 289 -13.03 12.03 1.76
N VAL A 290 -12.52 13.07 1.07
CA VAL A 290 -13.32 13.97 0.24
C VAL A 290 -13.75 13.34 -1.09
N PRO A 291 -12.85 12.89 -1.99
CA PRO A 291 -13.27 12.23 -3.22
C PRO A 291 -13.97 10.89 -3.00
N ARG A 292 -13.67 10.18 -1.89
CA ARG A 292 -14.39 8.95 -1.51
C ARG A 292 -15.78 9.22 -0.93
N ALA A 293 -16.12 10.48 -0.63
CA ALA A 293 -17.39 10.90 -0.03
C ALA A 293 -17.78 10.06 1.20
N VAL A 294 -16.82 9.83 2.10
CA VAL A 294 -17.05 9.07 3.33
C VAL A 294 -18.09 9.79 4.21
N GLY A 295 -18.81 9.05 5.04
CA GLY A 295 -19.80 9.64 5.95
C GLY A 295 -19.17 10.62 6.95
N ASP A 296 -19.97 11.54 7.48
CA ASP A 296 -19.49 12.56 8.43
C ASP A 296 -18.81 11.95 9.66
N ASP A 297 -19.37 10.85 10.18
CA ASP A 297 -18.80 10.13 11.33
C ASP A 297 -17.40 9.57 11.03
N ASP A 298 -17.22 8.96 9.86
CA ASP A 298 -15.92 8.45 9.40
C ASP A 298 -14.92 9.58 9.16
N ALA A 299 -15.36 10.69 8.57
CA ALA A 299 -14.52 11.86 8.37
C ALA A 299 -14.05 12.46 9.70
N VAL A 300 -14.94 12.57 10.70
CA VAL A 300 -14.61 13.05 12.05
C VAL A 300 -13.64 12.10 12.74
N TRP A 301 -13.88 10.79 12.65
CA TRP A 301 -12.99 9.78 13.21
C TRP A 301 -11.59 9.85 12.60
N THR A 302 -11.49 9.91 11.26
CA THR A 302 -10.22 10.03 10.53
C THR A 302 -9.47 11.28 10.97
N ARG A 303 -10.13 12.43 11.08
CA ARG A 303 -9.49 13.66 11.59
C ARG A 303 -8.97 13.50 13.01
N LYS A 304 -9.75 12.88 13.90
CA LYS A 304 -9.37 12.68 15.31
C LYS A 304 -8.15 11.78 15.45
N VAL A 305 -8.04 10.74 14.62
CA VAL A 305 -7.00 9.71 14.74
C VAL A 305 -5.75 10.05 13.91
N VAL A 306 -5.92 10.53 12.68
CA VAL A 306 -4.83 10.73 11.72
C VAL A 306 -4.19 12.12 11.86
N ALA A 307 -4.96 13.17 12.16
CA ALA A 307 -4.41 14.51 12.20
C ALA A 307 -3.28 14.71 13.23
N PRO A 308 -3.37 14.16 14.47
CA PRO A 308 -2.25 14.22 15.42
C PRO A 308 -0.99 13.54 14.89
N GLN A 309 -1.14 12.47 14.10
CA GLN A 309 -0.02 11.74 13.52
C GLN A 309 0.65 12.51 12.38
N LEU A 310 -0.13 13.20 11.54
CA LEU A 310 0.41 14.13 10.55
C LEU A 310 1.20 15.27 11.22
N VAL A 311 0.63 15.86 12.28
CA VAL A 311 1.31 16.93 13.05
C VAL A 311 2.62 16.43 13.64
N ALA A 312 2.63 15.25 14.27
CA ALA A 312 3.84 14.65 14.83
C ALA A 312 4.92 14.41 13.77
N ALA A 313 4.55 13.87 12.61
CA ALA A 313 5.48 13.66 11.49
C ALA A 313 6.09 14.98 10.97
N LEU A 314 5.30 16.04 10.88
CA LEU A 314 5.79 17.37 10.48
C LEU A 314 6.72 17.99 11.56
N ASP A 315 6.43 17.76 12.84
CA ASP A 315 7.29 18.20 13.94
C ASP A 315 8.61 17.42 14.01
N ASP A 316 8.60 16.13 13.66
CA ASP A 316 9.80 15.31 13.52
C ASP A 316 10.71 15.86 12.41
N ILE A 317 10.13 16.27 11.26
CA ILE A 317 10.87 16.95 10.18
C ILE A 317 11.53 18.24 10.69
N GLY A 318 10.77 19.08 11.40
CA GLY A 318 11.26 20.35 11.94
C GLY A 318 12.39 20.20 12.96
N ARG A 319 12.30 19.21 13.86
CA ARG A 319 13.32 18.93 14.88
C ARG A 319 14.66 18.51 14.29
N HIS A 320 14.65 17.76 13.19
CA HIS A 320 15.86 17.27 12.53
C HIS A 320 16.44 18.23 11.48
N GLY A 321 15.71 19.30 11.10
CA GLY A 321 16.20 20.33 10.17
C GLY A 321 17.05 21.44 10.80
N ALA A 322 16.93 21.68 12.11
CA ALA A 322 17.60 22.80 12.79
C ALA A 322 19.10 22.60 13.08
N GLY A 323 19.66 21.42 12.79
CA GLY A 323 21.07 21.09 13.06
C GLY A 323 22.07 21.49 11.96
N GLY A 324 21.60 21.96 10.79
CA GLY A 324 22.42 22.10 9.58
C GLY A 324 23.04 23.48 9.30
N SER A 325 22.83 24.49 10.14
CA SER A 325 23.33 25.86 9.89
C SER A 325 24.26 26.36 11.00
N LYS A 326 25.39 25.67 11.19
CA LYS A 326 26.61 26.25 11.76
C LYS A 326 27.83 25.68 11.02
N GLY A 327 28.15 26.32 9.90
CA GLY A 327 29.43 26.23 9.19
C GLY A 327 29.79 27.62 8.72
#